data_AF-A0A9P5KZ80-F1
#
_entry.id   AF-A0A9P5KZ80-F1
#
_cell.length_a   1.000
_cell.length_b   1.000
_cell.length_c   1.000
_cell.angle_alpha   90.00
_cell.angle_beta   90.00
_cell.angle_gamma   90.00
#
_symmetry.space_group_name_H-M   'P 1'
#
loop_
_entity.id
_entity.type
_entity.pdbx_description
1 polymer ?
#
loop_
_entity_poly.entity_id
_entity_poly.type
_entity_poly.pdbx_seq_one_letter_code
_entity_poly.pdbx_strand_id
1 'polypeptide(L)'
;MNAEPLMEPLLNAVRRGVAVACYLCLGYNDAGELLPFQNGTNEMIANRLYNSLETDEEKSRLRVCYYVGKDQTRPIHNSFKKRSCHIKLMIVDEQIAIQGNGNLDTQSFFHSQEINVLIDSALVCRAWTELINRNQNTAKYGAASTMDGCWHDPETGEIPEGSMGAVRGRFSWAKGAVGAVQRVRGVGGF
;
A
#
# COMPACT_ATOMS: atom_id res chain seq x y z
N MET A 1 -0.71 0.47 -4.39
CA MET A 1 -1.94 -0.30 -4.62
C MET A 1 -3.01 0.69 -5.04
N ASN A 2 -3.33 0.75 -6.32
CA ASN A 2 -4.33 1.69 -6.85
C ASN A 2 -4.98 1.26 -8.17
N ALA A 3 -4.69 0.05 -8.68
CA ALA A 3 -5.28 -0.42 -9.93
C ALA A 3 -6.80 -0.55 -9.77
N GLU A 4 -7.57 0.07 -10.66
CA GLU A 4 -9.05 0.05 -10.60
C GLU A 4 -9.65 -1.37 -10.52
N PRO A 5 -9.13 -2.38 -11.26
CA PRO A 5 -9.66 -3.75 -11.19
C PRO A 5 -9.56 -4.41 -9.80
N LEU A 6 -8.80 -3.83 -8.88
CA LEU A 6 -8.66 -4.36 -7.51
C LEU A 6 -9.69 -3.82 -6.54
N MET A 7 -10.27 -2.65 -6.81
CA MET A 7 -11.07 -1.92 -5.81
C MET A 7 -12.33 -2.71 -5.42
N GLU A 8 -13.15 -3.07 -6.41
CA GLU A 8 -14.38 -3.84 -6.18
C GLU A 8 -14.12 -5.25 -5.62
N PRO A 9 -13.15 -6.04 -6.14
CA PRO A 9 -12.83 -7.34 -5.54
C PRO A 9 -12.42 -7.28 -4.07
N LEU A 10 -11.63 -6.27 -3.65
CA LEU A 10 -11.25 -6.09 -2.25
C LEU A 10 -12.45 -5.75 -1.37
N LEU A 11 -13.29 -4.80 -1.80
CA LEU A 11 -14.52 -4.43 -1.08
C LEU A 11 -15.48 -5.61 -0.98
N ASN A 12 -15.66 -6.36 -2.06
CA ASN A 12 -16.54 -7.53 -2.08
C ASN A 12 -16.02 -8.66 -1.18
N ALA A 13 -14.69 -8.86 -1.09
CA ALA A 13 -14.12 -9.80 -0.13
C ALA A 13 -14.46 -9.40 1.32
N VAL A 14 -14.24 -8.13 1.67
CA VAL A 14 -14.57 -7.59 3.00
C VAL A 14 -16.05 -7.75 3.34
N ARG A 15 -16.95 -7.37 2.42
CA ARG A 15 -18.41 -7.48 2.58
C ARG A 15 -18.88 -8.93 2.75
N ARG A 16 -18.20 -9.90 2.14
CA ARG A 16 -18.46 -11.34 2.32
C ARG A 16 -17.93 -11.91 3.64
N GLY A 17 -17.29 -11.09 4.47
CA GLY A 17 -16.75 -11.52 5.76
C GLY A 17 -15.27 -11.92 5.74
N VAL A 18 -14.57 -11.74 4.62
CA VAL A 18 -13.14 -12.08 4.50
C VAL A 18 -12.30 -10.97 5.12
N ALA A 19 -11.33 -11.35 5.96
CA ALA A 19 -10.32 -10.42 6.45
C ALA A 19 -9.29 -10.12 5.35
N VAL A 20 -9.09 -8.84 5.06
CA VAL A 20 -8.17 -8.36 4.02
C VAL A 20 -7.11 -7.50 4.68
N ALA A 21 -5.85 -7.90 4.59
CA ALA A 21 -4.71 -7.13 5.09
C ALA A 21 -3.83 -6.63 3.94
N CYS A 22 -3.55 -5.33 3.92
CA CYS A 22 -2.71 -4.68 2.91
C CYS A 22 -1.48 -4.09 3.57
N TYR A 23 -0.28 -4.62 3.27
CA TYR A 23 0.98 -4.04 3.76
C TYR A 23 1.57 -3.17 2.65
N LEU A 24 1.56 -1.85 2.86
CA LEU A 24 1.86 -0.84 1.86
C LEU A 24 3.10 -0.03 2.26
N CYS A 25 3.81 0.53 1.28
CA CYS A 25 4.85 1.52 1.56
C CYS A 25 4.28 2.93 1.58
N LEU A 26 4.85 3.79 2.41
CA LEU A 26 4.49 5.19 2.48
C LEU A 26 5.36 6.01 1.52
N GLY A 27 4.75 6.79 0.62
CA GLY A 27 5.47 7.65 -0.32
C GLY A 27 6.10 6.94 -1.53
N TYR A 28 5.97 5.62 -1.63
CA TYR A 28 6.61 4.85 -2.69
C TYR A 28 5.83 5.01 -4.00
N ASN A 29 6.53 5.40 -5.07
CA ASN A 29 5.96 5.75 -6.37
C ASN A 29 4.97 6.93 -6.41
N ASP A 30 4.66 7.59 -5.29
CA ASP A 30 3.64 8.64 -5.18
C ASP A 30 3.66 9.69 -6.31
N ALA A 31 4.84 10.18 -6.70
CA ALA A 31 4.95 11.14 -7.79
C ALA A 31 4.40 10.60 -9.13
N GLY A 32 4.64 9.32 -9.42
CA GLY A 32 4.07 8.64 -10.59
C GLY A 32 2.56 8.41 -10.41
N GLU A 33 2.14 7.98 -9.23
CA GLU A 33 0.73 7.68 -8.95
C GLU A 33 -0.18 8.92 -8.93
N LEU A 34 0.40 10.12 -8.80
CA LEU A 34 -0.32 11.38 -8.91
C LEU A 34 -0.56 11.83 -10.36
N LEU A 35 0.10 11.22 -11.35
CA LEU A 35 -0.12 11.53 -12.75
C LEU A 35 -1.59 11.29 -13.15
N PRO A 36 -2.07 11.97 -14.21
CA PRO A 36 -3.40 11.71 -14.75
C PRO A 36 -3.61 10.21 -15.01
N PHE A 37 -4.80 9.71 -14.66
CA PHE A 37 -5.22 8.31 -14.85
C PHE A 37 -4.46 7.25 -14.03
N GLN A 38 -3.64 7.63 -13.05
CA GLN A 38 -2.93 6.68 -12.16
C GLN A 38 -3.64 6.44 -10.82
N ASN A 39 -4.90 6.87 -10.65
CA ASN A 39 -5.74 6.61 -9.46
C ASN A 39 -5.28 7.12 -8.07
N GLY A 40 -4.05 7.63 -7.91
CA GLY A 40 -3.57 8.25 -6.66
C GLY A 40 -2.75 7.32 -5.77
N THR A 41 -2.31 7.84 -4.62
CA THR A 41 -1.34 7.17 -3.75
C THR A 41 -1.98 6.10 -2.86
N ASN A 42 -1.13 5.33 -2.16
CA ASN A 42 -1.59 4.32 -1.20
C ASN A 42 -2.56 4.90 -0.14
N GLU A 43 -2.26 6.11 0.36
CA GLU A 43 -3.10 6.78 1.38
C GLU A 43 -4.46 7.19 0.83
N MET A 44 -4.50 7.72 -0.39
CA MET A 44 -5.76 8.08 -1.06
C MET A 44 -6.63 6.85 -1.34
N ILE A 45 -6.02 5.74 -1.72
CA ILE A 45 -6.74 4.49 -1.98
C ILE A 45 -7.21 3.84 -0.68
N ALA A 46 -6.39 3.84 0.37
CA ALA A 46 -6.80 3.38 1.68
C ALA A 46 -8.02 4.18 2.18
N ASN A 47 -7.97 5.51 2.05
CA ASN A 47 -9.11 6.38 2.37
C ASN A 47 -10.37 6.02 1.56
N ARG A 48 -10.24 5.88 0.23
CA ARG A 48 -11.35 5.47 -0.65
C ARG A 48 -11.96 4.14 -0.21
N LEU A 49 -11.14 3.15 0.12
CA LEU A 49 -11.61 1.83 0.55
C LEU A 49 -12.35 1.90 1.89
N TYR A 50 -11.79 2.55 2.91
CA TYR A 50 -12.48 2.69 4.21
C TYR A 50 -13.79 3.47 4.10
N ASN A 51 -13.84 4.51 3.26
CA ASN A 51 -15.06 5.28 3.03
C ASN A 51 -16.11 4.57 2.16
N SER A 52 -15.75 3.48 1.49
CA SER A 52 -16.67 2.65 0.70
C SER A 52 -17.30 1.50 1.51
N LEU A 53 -16.92 1.35 2.78
CA LEU A 53 -17.46 0.37 3.73
C LEU A 53 -18.41 1.09 4.68
N GLU A 54 -19.58 0.51 4.89
CA GLU A 54 -20.70 1.18 5.56
C GLU A 54 -20.70 0.91 7.07
N THR A 55 -20.24 -0.29 7.47
CA THR A 55 -20.32 -0.74 8.86
C THR A 55 -18.95 -0.84 9.52
N ASP A 56 -18.90 -0.66 10.84
CA ASP A 56 -17.67 -0.87 11.62
C ASP A 56 -17.18 -2.33 11.53
N GLU A 57 -18.10 -3.28 11.36
CA GLU A 57 -17.79 -4.69 11.17
C GLU A 57 -17.03 -4.91 9.86
N GLU A 58 -17.49 -4.34 8.75
CA GLU A 58 -16.78 -4.33 7.47
C GLU A 58 -15.41 -3.65 7.59
N LYS A 59 -15.35 -2.44 8.17
CA LYS A 59 -14.10 -1.71 8.36
C LYS A 59 -13.09 -2.49 9.21
N SER A 60 -13.54 -3.26 10.20
CA SER A 60 -12.67 -4.09 11.06
C SER A 60 -11.97 -5.23 10.31
N ARG A 61 -12.55 -5.68 9.18
CA ARG A 61 -11.99 -6.72 8.31
C ARG A 61 -10.99 -6.17 7.31
N LEU A 62 -11.03 -4.88 6.99
CA LEU A 62 -10.01 -4.21 6.19
C LEU A 62 -8.89 -3.68 7.09
N ARG A 63 -7.68 -4.22 6.94
CA ARG A 63 -6.49 -3.81 7.70
C ARG A 63 -5.42 -3.28 6.76
N VAL A 64 -5.37 -1.97 6.60
CA VAL A 64 -4.25 -1.32 5.91
C VAL A 64 -3.14 -1.08 6.92
N CYS A 65 -1.91 -1.50 6.58
CA CYS A 65 -0.71 -1.24 7.37
C CYS A 65 0.37 -0.61 6.50
N TYR A 66 1.05 0.42 7.01
CA TYR A 66 2.21 1.03 6.37
C TYR A 66 3.49 0.42 6.90
N TYR A 67 4.45 0.17 6.00
CA TYR A 67 5.69 -0.55 6.30
C TYR A 67 6.47 0.11 7.45
N VAL A 68 6.81 -0.71 8.46
CA VAL A 68 7.67 -0.32 9.57
C VAL A 68 8.84 -1.30 9.65
N GLY A 69 10.07 -0.79 9.52
CA GLY A 69 11.29 -1.59 9.63
C GLY A 69 11.44 -2.26 11.00
N LYS A 70 12.25 -3.32 11.08
CA LYS A 70 12.44 -4.10 12.33
C LYS A 70 13.04 -3.28 13.49
N ASP A 71 13.84 -2.29 13.13
CA ASP A 71 14.52 -1.32 13.99
C ASP A 71 13.69 -0.02 14.18
N GLN A 72 12.45 0.02 13.71
CA GLN A 72 11.58 1.20 13.77
C GLN A 72 10.29 0.90 14.52
N THR A 73 9.68 1.97 15.03
CA THR A 73 8.33 1.98 15.62
C THR A 73 7.35 2.87 14.86
N ARG A 74 7.82 3.52 13.79
CA ARG A 74 7.06 4.45 12.95
C ARG A 74 7.36 4.16 11.47
N PRO A 75 6.40 4.32 10.56
CA PRO A 75 6.68 4.21 9.13
C PRO A 75 7.63 5.31 8.69
N ILE A 76 8.48 5.00 7.70
CA ILE A 76 9.40 5.97 7.10
C ILE A 76 8.92 6.26 5.68
N HIS A 77 8.64 7.53 5.39
CA HIS A 77 8.24 7.96 4.06
C HIS A 77 9.40 7.79 3.05
N ASN A 78 9.10 7.36 1.82
CA ASN A 78 10.12 7.10 0.79
C ASN A 78 10.90 8.36 0.37
N SER A 79 10.39 9.57 0.64
CA SER A 79 11.13 10.83 0.39
C SER A 79 12.47 10.90 1.11
N PHE A 80 12.60 10.23 2.26
CA PHE A 80 13.87 10.17 3.01
C PHE A 80 14.89 9.20 2.39
N LYS A 81 14.48 8.34 1.46
CA LYS A 81 15.33 7.34 0.78
C LYS A 81 16.17 6.48 1.74
N LYS A 82 15.66 6.24 2.96
CA LYS A 82 16.34 5.43 3.99
C LYS A 82 15.99 3.95 3.87
N ARG A 83 14.70 3.62 3.84
CA ARG A 83 14.22 2.24 3.74
C ARG A 83 12.81 2.17 3.17
N SER A 84 12.52 1.13 2.40
CA SER A 84 11.19 0.77 1.93
C SER A 84 11.06 -0.75 1.79
N CYS A 85 9.84 -1.26 1.81
CA CYS A 85 9.57 -2.65 1.43
C CYS A 85 9.40 -2.75 -0.08
N HIS A 86 10.03 -3.75 -0.70
CA HIS A 86 9.95 -3.95 -2.15
C HIS A 86 9.39 -5.33 -2.51
N ILE A 87 8.62 -5.94 -1.60
CA ILE A 87 7.97 -7.24 -1.77
C ILE A 87 6.62 -7.05 -2.48
N LYS A 88 6.32 -7.91 -3.45
CA LYS A 88 5.01 -8.03 -4.09
C LYS A 88 4.52 -9.45 -3.88
N LEU A 89 3.61 -9.59 -2.94
CA LEU A 89 3.11 -10.86 -2.46
C LEU A 89 1.64 -10.72 -2.11
N MET A 90 0.84 -11.68 -2.55
CA MET A 90 -0.51 -11.91 -2.09
C MET A 90 -0.57 -13.34 -1.53
N ILE A 91 -1.20 -13.51 -0.36
CA ILE A 91 -1.48 -14.83 0.22
C ILE A 91 -2.99 -14.89 0.47
N VAL A 92 -3.61 -16.00 0.05
CA VAL A 92 -5.04 -16.26 0.21
C VAL A 92 -5.20 -17.57 0.99
N ASP A 93 -5.98 -17.51 2.08
CA ASP A 93 -6.35 -18.63 2.95
C ASP A 93 -5.18 -19.50 3.43
N GLU A 94 -4.00 -18.90 3.56
CA GLU A 94 -2.73 -19.57 3.85
C GLU A 94 -2.42 -20.76 2.92
N GLN A 95 -3.02 -20.82 1.73
CA GLN A 95 -2.89 -21.94 0.79
C GLN A 95 -2.31 -21.47 -0.54
N ILE A 96 -2.85 -20.39 -1.10
CA ILE A 96 -2.41 -19.84 -2.39
C ILE A 96 -1.54 -18.62 -2.16
N ALA A 97 -0.36 -18.58 -2.76
CA ALA A 97 0.46 -17.38 -2.85
C ALA A 97 0.62 -16.94 -4.30
N ILE A 98 0.63 -15.64 -4.54
CA ILE A 98 1.01 -15.03 -5.81
C ILE A 98 2.19 -14.10 -5.53
N GLN A 99 3.35 -14.40 -6.12
CA GLN A 99 4.57 -13.62 -5.94
C GLN A 99 5.18 -13.29 -7.30
N GLY A 100 5.67 -12.06 -7.45
CA GLY A 100 6.35 -11.64 -8.67
C GLY A 100 6.93 -10.24 -8.55
N ASN A 101 7.01 -9.55 -9.68
CA ASN A 101 7.55 -8.18 -9.76
C ASN A 101 6.48 -7.09 -9.87
N GLY A 102 5.28 -7.43 -10.33
CA GLY A 102 4.20 -6.45 -10.52
C GLY A 102 3.63 -5.93 -9.21
N ASN A 103 3.61 -4.61 -9.03
CA ASN A 103 2.84 -4.01 -7.96
C ASN A 103 1.34 -4.17 -8.24
N LEU A 104 0.54 -3.97 -7.21
CA LEU A 104 -0.92 -3.84 -7.33
C LEU A 104 -1.34 -2.40 -7.75
N ASP A 105 -0.58 -1.77 -8.65
CA ASP A 105 -0.81 -0.40 -9.13
C ASP A 105 -1.15 -0.34 -10.63
N THR A 106 -1.70 0.79 -11.06
CA THR A 106 -2.18 1.04 -12.42
C THR A 106 -1.05 0.86 -13.43
N GLN A 107 0.15 1.37 -13.11
CA GLN A 107 1.33 1.22 -13.93
C GLN A 107 1.66 -0.26 -14.19
N SER A 108 1.72 -1.07 -13.14
CA SER A 108 2.04 -2.51 -13.27
C SER A 108 0.94 -3.28 -14.00
N PHE A 109 -0.33 -2.94 -13.75
CA PHE A 109 -1.48 -3.64 -14.34
C PHE A 109 -1.65 -3.38 -15.83
N PHE A 110 -1.42 -2.14 -16.28
CA PHE A 110 -1.81 -1.73 -17.63
C PHE A 110 -0.65 -1.31 -18.52
N HIS A 111 0.53 -1.04 -17.96
CA HIS A 111 1.61 -0.35 -18.68
C HIS A 111 2.98 -1.02 -18.57
N SER A 112 3.12 -2.05 -17.73
CA SER A 112 4.37 -2.79 -17.55
C SER A 112 4.28 -4.22 -18.09
N GLN A 113 5.44 -4.81 -18.36
CA GLN A 113 5.59 -6.25 -18.58
C GLN A 113 5.98 -6.91 -17.26
N GLU A 114 4.98 -7.50 -16.59
CA GLU A 114 5.14 -8.12 -15.28
C GLU A 114 4.92 -9.63 -15.37
N ILE A 115 5.60 -10.40 -14.50
CA ILE A 115 5.41 -11.83 -14.35
C ILE A 115 5.15 -12.12 -12.87
N ASN A 116 4.08 -12.87 -12.63
CA ASN A 116 3.73 -13.39 -11.31
C ASN A 116 3.62 -14.91 -11.38
N VAL A 117 4.05 -15.58 -10.31
CA VAL A 117 3.94 -17.03 -10.15
C VAL A 117 2.90 -17.31 -9.07
N LEU A 118 1.94 -18.17 -9.40
CA LEU A 118 1.00 -18.72 -8.43
C LEU A 118 1.61 -20.00 -7.84
N ILE A 119 1.60 -20.09 -6.52
CA ILE A 119 2.05 -21.24 -5.75
C ILE A 119 0.89 -21.72 -4.88
N ASP A 120 0.52 -22.98 -5.05
CA ASP A 120 -0.48 -23.66 -4.22
C ASP A 120 0.24 -24.53 -3.18
N SER A 121 0.52 -23.96 -2.00
CA SER A 121 1.25 -24.63 -0.94
C SER A 121 1.09 -23.96 0.42
N ALA A 122 0.39 -24.64 1.34
CA ALA A 122 0.25 -24.17 2.72
C ALA A 122 1.58 -23.98 3.45
N LEU A 123 2.57 -24.82 3.13
CA LEU A 123 3.91 -24.76 3.71
C LEU A 123 4.59 -23.43 3.34
N VAL A 124 4.57 -23.07 2.05
CA VAL A 124 5.19 -21.84 1.56
C VAL A 124 4.49 -20.61 2.12
N CYS A 125 3.15 -20.58 2.05
CA CYS A 125 2.34 -19.46 2.55
C CYS A 125 2.61 -19.17 4.03
N ARG A 126 2.61 -20.20 4.90
CA ARG A 126 2.90 -20.01 6.32
C ARG A 126 4.33 -19.54 6.56
N ALA A 127 5.32 -20.16 5.90
CA ALA A 127 6.71 -19.77 6.06
C ALA A 127 6.96 -18.32 5.63
N TRP A 128 6.37 -17.87 4.52
CA TRP A 128 6.51 -16.49 4.06
C TRP A 128 5.81 -15.50 4.99
N THR A 129 4.58 -15.79 5.44
CA THR A 129 3.88 -14.95 6.43
C THR A 129 4.70 -14.80 7.72
N GLU A 130 5.26 -15.90 8.24
CA GLU A 130 6.12 -15.87 9.43
C GLU A 130 7.37 -15.02 9.21
N LEU A 131 8.10 -15.25 8.11
CA LEU A 131 9.33 -14.51 7.81
C LEU A 131 9.09 -13.02 7.62
N ILE A 132 8.01 -12.66 6.94
CA ILE A 132 7.59 -11.27 6.75
C ILE A 132 7.36 -10.62 8.11
N ASN A 133 6.56 -11.24 8.98
CA ASN A 133 6.26 -10.70 10.30
C ASN A 133 7.48 -10.71 11.24
N ARG A 134 8.43 -11.62 11.05
CA ARG A 134 9.67 -11.65 11.83
C ARG A 134 10.61 -10.50 11.45
N ASN A 135 10.71 -10.18 10.16
CA ASN A 135 11.72 -9.26 9.60
C ASN A 135 11.27 -7.78 9.56
N GLN A 136 10.06 -7.46 10.01
CA GLN A 136 9.57 -6.08 10.08
C GLN A 136 8.64 -5.92 11.29
N ASN A 137 8.32 -4.67 11.65
CA ASN A 137 7.36 -4.38 12.72
C ASN A 137 6.01 -3.86 12.18
N THR A 138 5.76 -3.95 10.87
CA THR A 138 4.54 -3.48 10.19
C THR A 138 3.25 -3.97 10.87
N ALA A 139 3.17 -5.25 11.25
CA ALA A 139 2.00 -5.81 11.94
C ALA A 139 1.75 -5.17 13.31
N LYS A 140 2.83 -4.72 13.98
CA LYS A 140 2.78 -4.20 15.36
C LYS A 140 2.55 -2.69 15.41
N TYR A 141 3.16 -1.94 14.51
CA TYR A 141 3.18 -0.48 14.56
C TYR A 141 2.63 0.19 13.30
N GLY A 142 2.37 -0.55 12.22
CA GLY A 142 2.05 0.01 10.92
C GLY A 142 0.56 0.25 10.67
N ALA A 143 -0.33 -0.15 11.58
CA ALA A 143 -1.77 -0.09 11.35
C ALA A 143 -2.25 1.34 11.05
N ALA A 144 -3.02 1.49 9.97
CA ALA A 144 -3.69 2.73 9.63
C ALA A 144 -4.91 2.97 10.52
N SER A 145 -5.33 4.22 10.62
CA SER A 145 -6.62 4.61 11.16
C SER A 145 -7.75 4.05 10.31
N THR A 146 -8.76 3.46 10.94
CA THR A 146 -9.99 3.03 10.26
C THR A 146 -10.90 4.20 9.88
N MET A 147 -10.59 5.42 10.34
CA MET A 147 -11.36 6.62 10.02
C MET A 147 -11.05 7.17 8.63
N ASP A 148 -9.77 7.17 8.24
CA ASP A 148 -9.32 7.80 7.00
C ASP A 148 -8.28 6.99 6.21
N GLY A 149 -7.90 5.80 6.69
CA GLY A 149 -6.93 4.93 6.04
C GLY A 149 -5.49 5.42 6.08
N CYS A 150 -5.19 6.50 6.82
CA CYS A 150 -3.85 7.04 6.98
C CYS A 150 -3.22 6.54 8.28
N TRP A 151 -1.90 6.48 8.34
CA TRP A 151 -1.21 6.24 9.61
C TRP A 151 -1.14 7.53 10.42
N HIS A 152 -1.38 7.45 11.72
CA HIS A 152 -1.22 8.56 12.64
C HIS A 152 -0.29 8.15 13.77
N ASP A 153 0.57 9.07 14.18
CA ASP A 153 1.45 8.85 15.31
C ASP A 153 0.61 8.59 16.57
N PRO A 154 0.83 7.49 17.30
CA PRO A 154 0.03 7.16 18.46
C PRO A 154 0.25 8.13 19.64
N GLU A 155 1.36 8.87 19.65
CA GLU A 155 1.68 9.84 20.69
C GLU A 155 1.21 11.25 20.31
N THR A 156 1.37 11.67 19.06
CA THR A 156 1.06 13.05 18.62
C THR A 156 -0.22 13.20 17.82
N GLY A 157 -0.72 12.11 17.21
CA GLY A 157 -1.86 12.12 16.27
C GLY A 157 -1.51 12.64 14.87
N GLU A 158 -0.26 13.05 14.63
CA GLU A 158 0.17 13.61 13.35
C GLU A 158 0.38 12.52 12.29
N ILE A 159 0.21 12.90 11.01
CA ILE A 159 0.59 12.03 9.89
C ILE A 159 2.12 12.04 9.72
N PRO A 160 2.74 10.98 9.18
CA PRO A 160 4.19 10.92 9.02
C PRO A 160 4.72 12.07 8.16
N GLU A 161 5.91 12.57 8.49
CA GLU A 161 6.56 13.60 7.69
C GLU A 161 6.70 13.16 6.22
N GLY A 162 6.29 14.03 5.29
CA GLY A 162 6.28 13.77 3.84
C GLY A 162 5.00 13.13 3.30
N SER A 163 4.15 12.56 4.17
CA SER A 163 2.82 12.06 3.79
C SER A 163 1.96 13.16 3.19
N MET A 164 1.09 12.78 2.25
CA MET A 164 0.06 13.66 1.69
C MET A 164 -1.32 13.42 2.32
N GLY A 165 -1.46 12.35 3.10
CA GLY A 165 -2.69 11.93 3.73
C GLY A 165 -3.79 11.55 2.72
N ALA A 166 -5.02 11.57 3.20
CA ALA A 166 -6.20 11.07 2.49
C ALA A 166 -6.64 11.92 1.28
N VAL A 167 -6.26 13.21 1.21
CA VAL A 167 -6.91 14.15 0.28
C VAL A 167 -6.02 14.51 -0.89
N ARG A 168 -6.54 14.32 -2.10
CA ARG A 168 -5.94 14.81 -3.34
C ARG A 168 -6.07 16.33 -3.41
N GLY A 169 -5.05 17.07 -2.99
CA GLY A 169 -5.02 18.53 -3.13
C GLY A 169 -5.27 18.96 -4.59
N ARG A 170 -5.96 20.10 -4.78
CA ARG A 170 -6.38 20.64 -6.10
C ARG A 170 -5.27 20.76 -7.16
N PHE A 171 -4.01 20.78 -6.75
CA PHE A 171 -2.81 20.87 -7.62
C PHE A 171 -1.84 19.69 -7.48
N SER A 172 -2.27 18.56 -6.91
CA SER A 172 -1.42 17.37 -6.73
C SER A 172 -0.84 16.82 -8.04
N TRP A 173 -1.56 16.95 -9.16
CA TRP A 173 -1.08 16.58 -10.50
C TRP A 173 0.17 17.38 -10.93
N ALA A 174 0.31 18.63 -10.47
CA ALA A 174 1.48 19.46 -10.77
C ALA A 174 2.74 18.92 -10.10
N LYS A 175 2.62 18.38 -8.87
CA LYS A 175 3.72 17.65 -8.20
C LYS A 175 4.09 16.39 -8.98
N GLY A 176 3.10 15.66 -9.51
CA GLY A 176 3.34 14.50 -10.38
C GLY A 176 4.08 14.86 -11.67
N ALA A 177 3.70 15.96 -12.32
CA ALA A 177 4.38 16.46 -13.52
C ALA A 177 5.84 16.87 -13.25
N VAL A 178 6.11 17.57 -12.14
CA VAL A 178 7.47 17.89 -11.71
C VAL A 178 8.28 16.62 -11.44
N GLY A 179 7.70 15.64 -10.76
CA GLY A 179 8.34 14.35 -10.49
C GLY A 179 8.68 13.58 -11.77
N ALA A 180 7.79 13.57 -12.76
CA ALA A 180 8.04 12.97 -14.07
C ALA A 180 9.23 13.63 -14.79
N VAL A 181 9.31 14.96 -14.78
CA VAL A 181 10.44 15.71 -15.35
C VAL A 181 11.74 15.38 -14.61
N GLN A 182 11.70 15.27 -13.28
CA GLN A 182 12.88 14.88 -12.49
C GLN A 182 13.34 13.44 -12.79
N ARG A 183 12.41 12.49 -12.99
CA ARG A 183 12.76 11.12 -13.42
C ARG A 183 13.46 11.11 -14.78
N VAL A 184 12.93 11.84 -15.76
CA VAL A 184 13.55 11.96 -17.10
C VAL A 184 14.95 12.58 -17.03
N ARG A 185 15.18 13.48 -16.07
CA ARG A 185 16.49 14.08 -15.81
C ARG A 185 17.45 13.20 -14.99
N GLY A 186 17.04 11.98 -14.61
CA GLY A 186 17.85 11.08 -13.79
C GLY A 186 18.01 11.49 -12.32
N VAL A 187 17.28 12.53 -11.88
CA VAL A 187 17.31 13.04 -10.49
C VAL A 187 16.12 12.54 -9.65
N GLY A 188 15.09 11.97 -10.28
CA GLY A 188 13.98 11.31 -9.61
C GLY A 188 14.33 9.87 -9.25
N GLY A 189 14.91 9.65 -8.08
CA GLY A 189 15.23 8.30 -7.60
C GLY A 189 13.98 7.43 -7.38
N PHE A 190 14.11 6.14 -7.68
CA PHE A 190 13.15 5.06 -7.34
C PHE A 190 12.73 5.15 -5.87
#